data_AF-A0AA38VUZ4-F1
#
_entry.id   AF-A0AA38VUZ4-F1
#
_cell.length_a   1.000
_cell.length_b   1.000
_cell.length_c   1.000
_cell.angle_alpha   90.00
_cell.angle_beta   90.00
_cell.angle_gamma   90.00
#
_symmetry.space_group_name_H-M   'P 1'
#
loop_
_entity.id
_entity.type
_entity.pdbx_description
1 polymer ?
#
loop_
_entity_poly.entity_id
_entity_poly.type
_entity_poly.pdbx_seq_one_letter_code
_entity_poly.pdbx_strand_id
1 'polypeptide(L)'
;MADQFEVPFFFWVSGIAQPSDMFPYDNGLFPENDGEHDRFLILYSTNVGMGEHAAGLIYDQVHHRATMALGIEDLGFTLPVEDHEDLWHPLEAVLSNWIEMVRIGKITASQDDAANEKYGPWTWQPYAARQVDSTIAAFARLVAAIEDRVPGGSLLPARDGPLLTDADLDAASVPKTCFARSLLTALPVPRFTAIAPGLLVPRDPEAFAVSQRFTTMNASSDAGVVIPPVLLFAAADGRTTDFDSPNPYESRNPFVQVYRDGVAHGDHSIPAGLYSESVDRSETDYAEEGFRLVLPFALGMRGVVDGRQGARKSDGQSVSEGSVAELFQHGFKPFGGEWWRAQRLERLLDRWRELVETGVWTVGEKGVEGTIELFAEADSDRWMHYWIPPDW
;
A
#
# COMPACT_ATOMS: atom_id res chain seq x y z
N MET A 1 28.18 -19.21 -26.54
CA MET A 1 28.65 -18.68 -25.24
C MET A 1 27.39 -18.31 -24.51
N ALA A 2 27.07 -19.01 -23.42
CA ALA A 2 25.91 -18.68 -22.61
C ALA A 2 26.19 -17.33 -21.96
N ASP A 3 25.36 -16.33 -22.22
CA ASP A 3 25.31 -15.11 -21.42
C ASP A 3 25.05 -15.55 -19.98
N GLN A 4 26.11 -15.55 -19.16
CA GLN A 4 25.95 -15.59 -17.71
C GLN A 4 25.38 -14.23 -17.34
N PHE A 5 24.06 -14.10 -17.35
CA PHE A 5 23.41 -13.03 -16.63
C PHE A 5 23.94 -13.07 -15.20
N GLU A 6 24.55 -11.97 -14.77
CA GLU A 6 25.09 -11.82 -13.43
C GLU A 6 23.96 -12.11 -12.42
N VAL A 7 24.27 -12.93 -11.42
CA VAL A 7 23.28 -13.31 -10.41
C VAL A 7 22.95 -12.06 -9.61
N PRO A 8 21.69 -11.59 -9.59
CA PRO A 8 21.32 -10.34 -8.95
C PRO A 8 21.58 -10.39 -7.44
N PHE A 9 22.16 -9.31 -6.91
CA PHE A 9 22.48 -9.15 -5.49
C PHE A 9 21.22 -9.18 -4.61
N PHE A 10 20.16 -8.52 -5.05
CA PHE A 10 18.86 -8.49 -4.39
C PHE A 10 17.74 -8.41 -5.44
N PHE A 11 16.48 -8.55 -5.01
CA PHE A 11 15.34 -8.58 -5.91
C PHE A 11 15.24 -7.36 -6.84
N TRP A 12 15.61 -6.16 -6.37
CA TRP A 12 15.60 -4.94 -7.18
C TRP A 12 16.92 -4.57 -7.84
N VAL A 13 18.06 -5.13 -7.42
CA VAL A 13 19.39 -4.67 -7.85
C VAL A 13 20.34 -5.78 -8.26
N SER A 14 21.11 -5.52 -9.32
CA SER A 14 21.99 -6.51 -9.98
C SER A 14 23.23 -6.78 -9.13
N GLY A 15 23.82 -5.73 -8.58
CA GLY A 15 25.11 -5.78 -7.91
C GLY A 15 25.69 -4.39 -7.75
N ILE A 16 26.93 -4.31 -7.27
CA ILE A 16 27.64 -3.04 -7.21
C ILE A 16 27.80 -2.50 -8.63
N ALA A 17 27.47 -1.23 -8.85
CA ALA A 17 27.61 -0.62 -10.17
C ALA A 17 29.05 -0.70 -10.67
N GLN A 18 29.22 -0.92 -11.98
CA GLN A 18 30.53 -0.88 -12.60
C GLN A 18 31.13 0.52 -12.46
N PRO A 19 32.47 0.68 -12.39
CA PRO A 19 33.08 2.00 -12.26
C PRO A 19 32.68 3.01 -13.35
N SER A 20 32.34 2.53 -14.56
CA SER A 20 31.84 3.37 -15.66
C SER A 20 30.43 3.88 -15.43
N ASP A 21 29.62 3.19 -14.62
CA ASP A 21 28.20 3.47 -14.46
C ASP A 21 27.87 4.09 -13.09
N MET A 22 28.86 4.13 -12.20
CA MET A 22 28.72 4.62 -10.83
C MET A 22 28.45 6.12 -10.76
N PHE A 23 28.94 6.91 -11.73
CA PHE A 23 28.75 8.36 -11.78
C PHE A 23 27.60 8.70 -12.73
N PRO A 24 26.42 9.09 -12.21
CA PRO A 24 25.21 9.20 -13.01
C PRO A 24 25.23 10.42 -13.95
N TYR A 25 26.09 11.41 -13.70
CA TYR A 25 26.32 12.54 -14.61
C TYR A 25 27.01 12.13 -15.91
N ASP A 26 27.99 11.23 -15.84
CA ASP A 26 28.67 10.70 -17.02
C ASP A 26 27.71 9.90 -17.92
N ASN A 27 26.61 9.43 -17.34
CA ASN A 27 25.53 8.69 -18.01
C ASN A 27 24.32 9.56 -18.40
N GLY A 28 24.36 10.87 -18.16
CA GLY A 28 23.28 11.80 -18.51
C GLY A 28 21.98 11.61 -17.70
N LEU A 29 22.05 10.92 -16.56
CA LEU A 29 20.88 10.62 -15.71
C LEU A 29 20.46 11.81 -14.85
N PHE A 30 21.38 12.72 -14.55
CA PHE A 30 21.11 13.93 -13.77
C PHE A 30 21.21 15.15 -14.68
N PRO A 31 20.35 16.17 -14.50
CA PRO A 31 20.47 17.41 -15.24
C PRO A 31 21.86 18.02 -15.00
N GLU A 32 22.47 18.59 -16.05
CA GLU A 32 23.74 19.31 -15.94
C GLU A 32 23.60 20.38 -14.84
N ASN A 33 24.29 20.17 -13.72
CA ASN A 33 24.32 21.11 -12.62
C ASN A 33 25.76 21.60 -12.45
N ASP A 34 25.95 22.91 -12.52
CA ASP A 34 27.24 23.58 -12.56
C ASP A 34 28.02 23.39 -11.23
N GLY A 35 28.63 22.21 -11.02
CA GLY A 35 29.62 21.99 -9.96
C GLY A 35 29.48 20.75 -9.08
N GLU A 36 28.50 19.87 -9.29
CA GLU A 36 28.26 18.69 -8.42
C GLU A 36 28.38 17.33 -9.14
N HIS A 37 29.16 17.26 -10.23
CA HIS A 37 29.33 16.06 -11.06
C HIS A 37 29.74 14.78 -10.29
N ASP A 38 30.42 14.94 -9.16
CA ASP A 38 30.88 13.82 -8.34
C ASP A 38 30.03 13.63 -7.06
N ARG A 39 28.91 14.34 -6.87
CA ARG A 39 28.13 14.26 -5.62
C ARG A 39 27.41 12.93 -5.45
N PHE A 40 26.80 12.42 -6.52
CA PHE A 40 25.95 11.24 -6.47
C PHE A 40 26.67 10.01 -7.01
N LEU A 41 26.48 8.87 -6.33
CA LEU A 41 26.97 7.57 -6.77
C LEU A 41 25.80 6.59 -6.92
N ILE A 42 25.67 5.94 -8.05
CA ILE A 42 24.84 4.74 -8.16
C ILE A 42 25.63 3.60 -7.53
N LEU A 43 25.30 3.21 -6.29
CA LEU A 43 25.99 2.13 -5.59
C LEU A 43 25.58 0.77 -6.10
N TYR A 44 24.28 0.57 -6.33
CA TYR A 44 23.73 -0.68 -6.85
C TYR A 44 22.79 -0.40 -8.00
N SER A 45 23.07 -0.92 -9.20
CA SER A 45 22.22 -0.72 -10.38
C SER A 45 20.94 -1.55 -10.30
N THR A 46 19.80 -0.99 -10.77
CA THR A 46 18.54 -1.73 -10.89
C THR A 46 18.73 -3.02 -11.69
N ASN A 47 17.97 -4.06 -11.35
CA ASN A 47 17.90 -5.27 -12.15
C ASN A 47 17.36 -4.95 -13.56
N VAL A 48 18.12 -5.32 -14.59
CA VAL A 48 17.74 -5.09 -16.01
C VAL A 48 16.40 -5.75 -16.36
N GLY A 49 16.00 -6.79 -15.63
CA GLY A 49 14.70 -7.43 -15.78
C GLY A 49 13.50 -6.63 -15.25
N MET A 50 13.73 -5.53 -14.54
CA MET A 50 12.68 -4.68 -13.95
C MET A 50 12.48 -3.35 -14.69
N GLY A 51 13.45 -2.92 -15.51
CA GLY A 51 13.36 -1.68 -16.25
C GLY A 51 14.52 -1.47 -17.22
N GLU A 52 14.32 -0.58 -18.20
CA GLU A 52 15.34 -0.29 -19.23
C GLU A 52 16.44 0.67 -18.74
N HIS A 53 16.22 1.40 -17.64
CA HIS A 53 17.16 2.39 -17.11
C HIS A 53 17.63 2.06 -15.69
N ALA A 54 18.95 2.13 -15.47
CA ALA A 54 19.59 1.68 -14.24
C ALA A 54 19.89 2.83 -13.26
N ALA A 55 18.86 3.49 -12.69
CA ALA A 55 19.07 4.51 -11.66
C ALA A 55 19.55 3.89 -10.34
N GLY A 56 18.87 2.82 -9.87
CA GLY A 56 19.30 1.98 -8.76
C GLY A 56 19.32 2.67 -7.39
N LEU A 57 20.17 2.16 -6.51
CA LEU A 57 20.43 2.76 -5.19
C LEU A 57 21.45 3.88 -5.33
N ILE A 58 21.00 5.11 -5.18
CA ILE A 58 21.80 6.32 -5.32
C ILE A 58 22.25 6.79 -3.94
N TYR A 59 23.52 7.15 -3.81
CA TYR A 59 24.14 7.66 -2.59
C TYR A 59 24.63 9.10 -2.80
N ASP A 60 24.17 10.00 -1.94
CA ASP A 60 24.64 11.37 -1.86
C ASP A 60 25.88 11.42 -0.96
N GLN A 61 27.04 11.71 -1.56
CA GLN A 61 28.31 11.79 -0.85
C GLN A 61 28.42 12.98 0.10
N VAL A 62 27.62 14.05 -0.11
CA VAL A 62 27.63 15.25 0.74
C VAL A 62 26.80 15.03 2.00
N HIS A 63 25.59 14.48 1.84
CA HIS A 63 24.68 14.25 2.97
C HIS A 63 24.84 12.88 3.62
N HIS A 64 25.62 11.98 3.02
CA HIS A 64 25.82 10.59 3.46
C HIS A 64 24.51 9.80 3.62
N ARG A 65 23.63 9.98 2.63
CA ARG A 65 22.30 9.36 2.57
C ARG A 65 22.08 8.70 1.21
N ALA A 66 21.09 7.84 1.14
CA ALA A 66 20.73 7.08 -0.04
C ALA A 66 19.22 7.07 -0.29
N THR A 67 18.86 6.88 -1.55
CA THR A 67 17.49 6.64 -2.01
C THR A 67 17.50 5.62 -3.15
N MET A 68 16.44 4.83 -3.28
CA MET A 68 16.29 3.84 -4.34
C MET A 68 15.37 4.38 -5.43
N ALA A 69 15.85 4.39 -6.67
CA ALA A 69 15.08 4.69 -7.86
C ALA A 69 15.09 3.46 -8.76
N LEU A 70 13.94 2.90 -9.10
CA LEU A 70 13.87 1.76 -10.03
C LEU A 70 14.17 2.24 -11.45
N GLY A 71 13.59 3.38 -11.84
CA GLY A 71 13.81 4.03 -13.15
C GLY A 71 14.32 5.48 -13.04
N ILE A 72 14.45 6.16 -14.19
CA ILE A 72 14.90 7.57 -14.25
C ILE A 72 13.79 8.56 -13.91
N GLU A 73 12.56 8.16 -14.20
CA GLU A 73 11.33 8.84 -13.85
C GLU A 73 11.20 9.03 -12.33
N ASP A 74 11.81 8.12 -11.56
CA ASP A 74 11.80 8.18 -10.10
C ASP A 74 12.67 9.33 -9.54
N LEU A 75 13.63 9.82 -10.32
CA LEU A 75 14.52 10.90 -9.90
C LEU A 75 13.75 12.21 -9.66
N GLY A 76 12.63 12.40 -10.35
CA GLY A 76 11.75 13.57 -10.15
C GLY A 76 11.08 13.62 -8.78
N PHE A 77 11.04 12.51 -8.03
CA PHE A 77 10.49 12.48 -6.67
C PHE A 77 11.52 12.86 -5.61
N THR A 78 12.81 12.76 -5.92
CA THR A 78 13.90 12.83 -4.92
C THR A 78 14.86 13.98 -5.15
N LEU A 79 14.72 14.69 -6.28
CA LEU A 79 15.56 15.82 -6.67
C LEU A 79 14.75 17.11 -6.82
N PRO A 80 15.32 18.26 -6.40
CA PRO A 80 16.62 18.43 -5.74
C PRO A 80 16.57 17.88 -4.30
N VAL A 81 17.71 17.38 -3.80
CA VAL A 81 17.79 16.71 -2.48
C VAL A 81 17.32 17.62 -1.36
N GLU A 82 17.62 18.91 -1.47
CA GLU A 82 17.32 19.94 -0.49
C GLU A 82 15.81 20.13 -0.27
N ASP A 83 14.99 19.80 -1.28
CA ASP A 83 13.54 19.86 -1.22
C ASP A 83 12.91 18.52 -0.77
N HIS A 84 13.69 17.45 -0.73
CA HIS A 84 13.25 16.07 -0.54
C HIS A 84 14.08 15.29 0.49
N GLU A 85 14.71 15.97 1.45
CA GLU A 85 15.65 15.36 2.42
C GLU A 85 15.03 14.19 3.21
N ASP A 86 13.70 14.17 3.36
CA ASP A 86 12.93 13.13 4.04
C ASP A 86 12.85 11.81 3.27
N LEU A 87 13.11 11.83 1.96
CA LEU A 87 13.20 10.65 1.09
C LEU A 87 14.63 10.11 0.94
N TRP A 88 15.60 10.77 1.60
CA TRP A 88 16.99 10.33 1.63
C TRP A 88 17.33 9.80 3.03
N HIS A 89 17.67 8.51 3.10
CA HIS A 89 17.87 7.81 4.36
C HIS A 89 19.32 7.32 4.52
N PRO A 90 19.80 7.05 5.74
CA PRO A 90 21.08 6.37 5.90
C PRO A 90 21.14 5.09 5.07
N LEU A 91 22.27 4.81 4.42
CA LEU A 91 22.43 3.60 3.60
C LEU A 91 22.10 2.31 4.38
N GLU A 92 22.48 2.27 5.66
CA GLU A 92 22.14 1.19 6.58
C GLU A 92 20.62 0.98 6.70
N ALA A 93 19.82 2.05 6.69
CA ALA A 93 18.36 1.94 6.79
C ALA A 93 17.79 1.27 5.53
N VAL A 94 18.27 1.66 4.33
CA VAL A 94 17.84 1.05 3.08
C VAL A 94 18.18 -0.44 3.04
N LEU A 95 19.43 -0.80 3.34
CA LEU A 95 19.87 -2.20 3.34
C LEU A 95 19.19 -3.02 4.44
N SER A 96 18.90 -2.42 5.61
CA SER A 96 18.17 -3.09 6.70
C SER A 96 16.74 -3.41 6.30
N ASN A 97 16.08 -2.53 5.55
CA ASN A 97 14.74 -2.80 5.01
C ASN A 97 14.75 -3.98 4.02
N TRP A 98 15.77 -4.08 3.15
CA TRP A 98 15.91 -5.23 2.25
C TRP A 98 16.13 -6.54 3.01
N ILE A 99 16.97 -6.52 4.05
CA ILE A 99 17.16 -7.67 4.94
C ILE A 99 15.84 -8.05 5.63
N GLU A 100 15.05 -7.07 6.04
CA GLU A 100 13.78 -7.32 6.70
C GLU A 100 12.77 -7.99 5.76
N MET A 101 12.67 -7.55 4.50
CA MET A 101 11.84 -8.21 3.48
C MET A 101 12.19 -9.68 3.29
N VAL A 102 13.48 -10.03 3.35
CA VAL A 102 13.93 -11.43 3.32
C VAL A 102 13.54 -12.15 4.61
N ARG A 103 13.75 -11.53 5.77
CA ARG A 103 13.44 -12.14 7.08
C ARG A 103 11.97 -12.42 7.24
N ILE A 104 11.09 -11.52 6.82
CA ILE A 104 9.65 -11.75 6.91
C ILE A 104 9.15 -12.74 5.86
N GLY A 105 9.97 -13.05 4.85
CA GLY A 105 9.65 -13.98 3.77
C GLY A 105 8.87 -13.35 2.62
N LYS A 106 8.82 -12.01 2.53
CA LYS A 106 8.28 -11.31 1.36
C LYS A 106 9.15 -11.56 0.12
N ILE A 107 10.45 -11.63 0.33
CA ILE A 107 11.41 -12.05 -0.69
C ILE A 107 12.10 -13.33 -0.23
N THR A 108 12.14 -14.35 -1.09
CA THR A 108 12.77 -15.64 -0.78
C THR A 108 13.78 -16.00 -1.84
N ALA A 109 14.85 -16.71 -1.48
CA ALA A 109 15.85 -17.20 -2.43
C ALA A 109 15.65 -18.70 -2.74
N SER A 110 15.52 -19.06 -4.01
CA SER A 110 15.49 -20.45 -4.48
C SER A 110 16.06 -20.59 -5.90
N GLN A 111 16.67 -21.74 -6.20
CA GLN A 111 17.07 -22.08 -7.58
C GLN A 111 15.90 -22.59 -8.42
N ASP A 112 14.83 -23.08 -7.79
CA ASP A 112 13.67 -23.68 -8.48
C ASP A 112 12.77 -22.63 -9.12
N ASP A 113 12.21 -22.93 -10.30
CA ASP A 113 11.24 -22.05 -10.95
C ASP A 113 10.08 -21.69 -10.00
N ALA A 114 9.62 -20.44 -10.09
CA ALA A 114 8.52 -19.93 -9.29
C ALA A 114 7.34 -19.55 -10.20
N ALA A 115 6.13 -19.73 -9.69
CA ALA A 115 4.92 -19.22 -10.35
C ALA A 115 4.76 -17.70 -10.18
N ASN A 116 5.51 -17.11 -9.24
CA ASN A 116 5.54 -15.67 -9.00
C ASN A 116 6.74 -15.04 -9.72
N GLU A 117 6.74 -13.72 -9.79
CA GLU A 117 7.88 -12.92 -10.26
C GLU A 117 9.20 -13.35 -9.60
N LYS A 118 10.22 -13.55 -10.45
CA LYS A 118 11.51 -14.09 -10.04
C LYS A 118 12.65 -13.49 -10.86
N TYR A 119 13.66 -12.98 -10.16
CA TYR A 119 14.92 -12.49 -10.75
C TYR A 119 16.10 -13.24 -10.15
N GLY A 120 16.79 -14.02 -11.00
CA GLY A 120 17.87 -14.89 -10.54
C GLY A 120 17.37 -15.85 -9.45
N PRO A 121 17.94 -15.85 -8.23
CA PRO A 121 17.46 -16.67 -7.14
C PRO A 121 16.29 -16.05 -6.38
N TRP A 122 16.01 -14.77 -6.55
CA TRP A 122 15.06 -14.03 -5.72
C TRP A 122 13.64 -14.12 -6.28
N THR A 123 12.72 -14.59 -5.46
CA THR A 123 11.29 -14.67 -5.76
C THR A 123 10.52 -13.70 -4.87
N TRP A 124 9.64 -12.92 -5.49
CA TRP A 124 8.67 -12.10 -4.79
C TRP A 124 7.48 -12.94 -4.35
N GLN A 125 7.18 -12.94 -3.06
CA GLN A 125 6.05 -13.68 -2.51
C GLN A 125 4.82 -12.77 -2.44
N PRO A 126 3.62 -13.30 -2.77
CA PRO A 126 2.41 -12.52 -2.69
C PRO A 126 2.16 -11.91 -1.31
N TYR A 127 2.33 -12.75 -0.31
CA TYR A 127 2.38 -12.39 1.11
C TYR A 127 3.06 -13.55 1.86
N ALA A 128 3.59 -13.25 3.04
CA ALA A 128 4.16 -14.25 3.93
C ALA A 128 3.31 -14.47 5.18
N ALA A 129 3.44 -15.65 5.81
CA ALA A 129 2.76 -15.95 7.08
C ALA A 129 3.06 -14.91 8.16
N ARG A 130 4.31 -14.41 8.23
CA ARG A 130 4.69 -13.35 9.17
C ARG A 130 3.96 -12.02 8.93
N GLN A 131 3.61 -11.70 7.68
CA GLN A 131 2.83 -10.49 7.38
C GLN A 131 1.36 -10.65 7.79
N VAL A 132 0.81 -11.86 7.68
CA VAL A 132 -0.51 -12.19 8.22
C VAL A 132 -0.48 -12.06 9.74
N ASP A 133 0.49 -12.68 10.41
CA ASP A 133 0.65 -12.63 11.87
C ASP A 133 0.84 -11.19 12.39
N SER A 134 1.66 -10.38 11.72
CA SER A 134 1.90 -8.99 12.11
C SER A 134 0.64 -8.13 11.96
N THR A 135 -0.12 -8.34 10.88
CA THR A 135 -1.41 -7.66 10.66
C THR A 135 -2.46 -8.07 11.70
N ILE A 136 -2.53 -9.37 12.05
CA ILE A 136 -3.40 -9.86 13.13
C ILE A 136 -3.01 -9.19 14.46
N ALA A 137 -1.71 -9.09 14.76
CA ALA A 137 -1.23 -8.44 15.97
C ALA A 137 -1.58 -6.93 15.98
N ALA A 138 -1.45 -6.23 14.86
CA ALA A 138 -1.85 -4.83 14.74
C ALA A 138 -3.36 -4.64 14.93
N PHE A 139 -4.17 -5.51 14.32
CA PHE A 139 -5.63 -5.53 14.53
C PHE A 139 -5.98 -5.75 16.00
N ALA A 140 -5.36 -6.71 16.67
CA ALA A 140 -5.60 -6.97 18.08
C ALA A 140 -5.25 -5.77 18.97
N ARG A 141 -4.16 -5.05 18.67
CA ARG A 141 -3.79 -3.81 19.38
C ARG A 141 -4.82 -2.71 19.18
N LEU A 142 -5.31 -2.52 17.95
CA LEU A 142 -6.38 -1.55 17.66
C LEU A 142 -7.68 -1.91 18.40
N VAL A 143 -8.09 -3.18 18.35
CA VAL A 143 -9.28 -3.67 19.05
C VAL A 143 -9.17 -3.41 20.55
N ALA A 144 -8.03 -3.74 21.17
CA ALA A 144 -7.80 -3.47 22.58
C ALA A 144 -7.89 -1.97 22.90
N ALA A 145 -7.26 -1.11 22.09
CA ALA A 145 -7.29 0.34 22.29
C ALA A 145 -8.72 0.92 22.21
N ILE A 146 -9.58 0.37 21.35
CA ILE A 146 -10.98 0.77 21.24
C ILE A 146 -11.79 0.19 22.43
N GLU A 147 -11.70 -1.11 22.71
CA GLU A 147 -12.46 -1.75 23.79
C GLU A 147 -12.20 -1.14 25.17
N ASP A 148 -10.94 -0.76 25.45
CA ASP A 148 -10.55 -0.07 26.69
C ASP A 148 -11.20 1.30 26.86
N ARG A 149 -11.67 1.90 25.76
CA ARG A 149 -12.29 3.24 25.72
C ARG A 149 -13.79 3.21 25.47
N VAL A 150 -14.38 2.05 25.16
CA VAL A 150 -15.84 1.92 25.05
C VAL A 150 -16.47 2.10 26.43
N PRO A 151 -17.53 2.93 26.56
CA PRO A 151 -18.23 3.12 27.82
C PRO A 151 -18.66 1.80 28.49
N GLY A 152 -18.54 1.76 29.82
CA GLY A 152 -18.82 0.56 30.61
C GLY A 152 -20.23 0.02 30.37
N GLY A 153 -20.33 -1.25 29.99
CA GLY A 153 -21.60 -1.94 29.71
C GLY A 153 -22.05 -1.89 28.24
N SER A 154 -21.40 -1.11 27.37
CA SER A 154 -21.74 -1.02 25.95
C SER A 154 -21.06 -2.08 25.08
N LEU A 155 -20.02 -2.75 25.59
CA LEU A 155 -19.34 -3.83 24.87
C LEU A 155 -20.30 -5.00 24.60
N LEU A 156 -20.33 -5.44 23.35
CA LEU A 156 -21.06 -6.62 22.91
C LEU A 156 -20.54 -7.88 23.62
N PRO A 157 -21.36 -8.94 23.71
CA PRO A 157 -20.90 -10.25 24.19
C PRO A 157 -19.72 -10.75 23.35
N ALA A 158 -18.76 -11.40 24.00
CA ALA A 158 -17.70 -12.10 23.31
C ALA A 158 -18.31 -13.22 22.42
N ARG A 159 -17.78 -13.36 21.20
CA ARG A 159 -18.15 -14.43 20.27
C ARG A 159 -16.93 -15.30 20.04
N ASP A 160 -17.08 -16.61 20.23
CA ASP A 160 -16.03 -17.58 19.91
C ASP A 160 -15.88 -17.75 18.40
N GLY A 161 -14.68 -18.12 17.97
CA GLY A 161 -14.36 -18.36 16.55
C GLY A 161 -13.90 -17.12 15.80
N PRO A 162 -13.65 -17.27 14.49
CA PRO A 162 -13.10 -16.19 13.67
C PRO A 162 -14.14 -15.12 13.34
N LEU A 163 -13.65 -14.00 12.80
CA LEU A 163 -14.49 -12.93 12.27
C LEU A 163 -15.41 -13.46 11.16
N LEU A 164 -14.84 -14.20 10.20
CA LEU A 164 -15.55 -14.91 9.14
C LEU A 164 -14.98 -16.32 8.98
N THR A 165 -15.84 -17.29 8.72
CA THR A 165 -15.44 -18.67 8.46
C THR A 165 -15.09 -18.89 6.98
N ASP A 166 -14.43 -20.00 6.65
CA ASP A 166 -14.18 -20.34 5.25
C ASP A 166 -15.46 -20.43 4.41
N ALA A 167 -16.56 -20.90 5.00
CA ALA A 167 -17.86 -20.99 4.33
C ALA A 167 -18.47 -19.61 4.04
N ASP A 168 -18.30 -18.65 4.96
CA ASP A 168 -18.74 -17.26 4.76
C ASP A 168 -17.98 -16.62 3.59
N LEU A 169 -16.67 -16.85 3.54
CA LEU A 169 -15.79 -16.35 2.48
C LEU A 169 -16.05 -17.03 1.13
N ASP A 170 -16.46 -18.30 1.14
CA ASP A 170 -16.89 -19.02 -0.06
C ASP A 170 -18.21 -18.46 -0.62
N ALA A 171 -19.17 -18.17 0.25
CA ALA A 171 -20.43 -17.52 -0.14
C ALA A 171 -20.20 -16.13 -0.73
N ALA A 172 -19.12 -15.46 -0.31
CA ALA A 172 -18.67 -14.17 -0.80
C ALA A 172 -17.71 -14.25 -2.02
N SER A 173 -17.48 -15.45 -2.58
CA SER A 173 -16.57 -15.69 -3.71
C SER A 173 -15.12 -15.22 -3.48
N VAL A 174 -14.66 -15.14 -2.22
CA VAL A 174 -13.28 -14.75 -1.90
C VAL A 174 -12.34 -15.91 -2.27
N PRO A 175 -11.22 -15.69 -2.98
CA PRO A 175 -10.31 -16.76 -3.39
C PRO A 175 -9.82 -17.62 -2.23
N LYS A 176 -9.54 -18.90 -2.51
CA LYS A 176 -9.05 -19.87 -1.51
C LYS A 176 -7.64 -19.57 -1.01
N THR A 177 -6.83 -18.89 -1.83
CA THR A 177 -5.44 -18.59 -1.52
C THR A 177 -5.20 -17.10 -1.73
N CYS A 178 -5.51 -16.28 -0.73
CA CYS A 178 -5.22 -14.84 -0.73
C CYS A 178 -4.97 -14.33 0.69
N PHE A 179 -4.31 -13.18 0.80
CA PHE A 179 -4.02 -12.54 2.07
C PHE A 179 -5.30 -12.25 2.87
N ALA A 180 -6.31 -11.66 2.23
CA ALA A 180 -7.57 -11.29 2.89
C ALA A 180 -8.27 -12.49 3.56
N ARG A 181 -8.31 -13.67 2.90
CA ARG A 181 -8.86 -14.89 3.49
C ARG A 181 -8.05 -15.36 4.70
N SER A 182 -6.73 -15.38 4.58
CA SER A 182 -5.84 -15.79 5.67
C SER A 182 -5.99 -14.90 6.89
N LEU A 183 -6.19 -13.60 6.67
CA LEU A 183 -6.46 -12.63 7.73
C LEU A 183 -7.84 -12.84 8.36
N LEU A 184 -8.92 -12.79 7.56
CA LEU A 184 -10.31 -12.78 8.07
C LEU A 184 -10.69 -14.07 8.81
N THR A 185 -10.09 -15.21 8.47
CA THR A 185 -10.29 -16.48 9.18
C THR A 185 -9.46 -16.63 10.44
N ALA A 186 -8.52 -15.71 10.70
CA ALA A 186 -7.68 -15.70 11.89
C ALA A 186 -8.04 -14.58 12.88
N LEU A 187 -8.73 -13.53 12.43
CA LEU A 187 -9.11 -12.40 13.29
C LEU A 187 -10.17 -12.82 14.32
N PRO A 188 -10.00 -12.41 15.59
CA PRO A 188 -11.07 -12.51 16.57
C PRO A 188 -12.18 -11.51 16.26
N VAL A 189 -13.36 -11.75 16.83
CA VAL A 189 -14.51 -10.87 16.68
C VAL A 189 -14.40 -9.76 17.73
N PRO A 190 -14.25 -8.48 17.32
CA PRO A 190 -14.26 -7.37 18.28
C PRO A 190 -15.54 -7.36 19.13
N ARG A 191 -15.62 -6.53 20.17
CA ARG A 191 -16.83 -6.36 20.99
C ARG A 191 -17.55 -5.03 20.75
N PHE A 192 -17.28 -4.41 19.62
CA PHE A 192 -17.92 -3.19 19.12
C PHE A 192 -18.24 -3.32 17.63
N THR A 193 -18.91 -2.34 17.02
CA THR A 193 -19.31 -2.41 15.60
C THR A 193 -18.53 -1.48 14.68
N ALA A 194 -18.03 -0.34 15.18
CA ALA A 194 -17.30 0.65 14.41
C ALA A 194 -15.80 0.60 14.71
N ILE A 195 -14.98 0.22 13.71
CA ILE A 195 -13.52 0.06 13.82
C ILE A 195 -12.75 1.35 13.54
N ALA A 196 -13.37 2.24 12.76
CA ALA A 196 -12.89 3.55 12.36
C ALA A 196 -14.11 4.44 12.06
N PRO A 197 -13.94 5.76 11.88
CA PRO A 197 -15.06 6.69 11.64
C PRO A 197 -15.91 6.24 10.43
N GLY A 198 -17.15 5.87 10.71
CA GLY A 198 -18.09 5.35 9.70
C GLY A 198 -17.74 4.00 9.06
N LEU A 199 -16.76 3.22 9.56
CA LEU A 199 -16.41 1.90 9.02
C LEU A 199 -16.82 0.77 9.97
N LEU A 200 -17.52 -0.24 9.44
CA LEU A 200 -18.11 -1.32 10.22
C LEU A 200 -17.32 -2.62 10.16
N VAL A 201 -17.24 -3.31 11.30
CA VAL A 201 -16.76 -4.69 11.40
C VAL A 201 -17.79 -5.64 10.75
N PRO A 202 -17.40 -6.54 9.83
CA PRO A 202 -18.32 -7.45 9.15
C PRO A 202 -18.78 -8.57 10.08
N ARG A 203 -19.92 -8.37 10.74
CA ARG A 203 -20.49 -9.33 11.70
C ARG A 203 -21.55 -10.23 11.11
N ASP A 204 -22.18 -9.80 10.03
CA ASP A 204 -23.23 -10.52 9.31
C ASP A 204 -22.62 -11.10 8.03
N PRO A 205 -22.41 -12.43 7.96
CA PRO A 205 -21.85 -13.09 6.78
C PRO A 205 -22.67 -12.90 5.51
N GLU A 206 -24.00 -12.83 5.60
CA GLU A 206 -24.87 -12.66 4.44
C GLU A 206 -24.74 -11.25 3.88
N ALA A 207 -24.77 -10.24 4.76
CA ALA A 207 -24.51 -8.85 4.37
C ALA A 207 -23.10 -8.66 3.82
N PHE A 208 -22.09 -9.33 4.41
CA PHE A 208 -20.73 -9.33 3.90
C PHE A 208 -20.67 -9.88 2.48
N ALA A 209 -21.25 -11.04 2.21
CA ALA A 209 -21.25 -11.66 0.89
C ALA A 209 -21.94 -10.78 -0.17
N VAL A 210 -23.10 -10.20 0.14
CA VAL A 210 -23.84 -9.31 -0.78
C VAL A 210 -23.07 -8.03 -1.11
N SER A 211 -22.20 -7.56 -0.21
CA SER A 211 -21.39 -6.36 -0.42
C SER A 211 -20.18 -6.56 -1.34
N GLN A 212 -19.76 -7.81 -1.60
CA GLN A 212 -18.58 -8.09 -2.41
C GLN A 212 -18.87 -8.00 -3.91
N ARG A 213 -18.71 -6.81 -4.49
CA ARG A 213 -18.90 -6.59 -5.94
C ARG A 213 -17.78 -7.22 -6.77
N PHE A 214 -16.52 -6.94 -6.44
CA PHE A 214 -15.39 -7.33 -7.28
C PHE A 214 -15.08 -8.83 -7.26
N THR A 215 -15.33 -9.53 -6.14
CA THR A 215 -15.08 -10.99 -6.05
C THR A 215 -15.99 -11.82 -6.96
N THR A 216 -17.12 -11.23 -7.38
CA THR A 216 -18.07 -11.87 -8.31
C THR A 216 -17.84 -11.51 -9.77
N MET A 217 -16.94 -10.55 -10.04
CA MET A 217 -16.58 -10.20 -11.41
C MET A 217 -15.77 -11.31 -12.06
N ASN A 218 -16.01 -11.54 -13.35
CA ASN A 218 -15.22 -12.50 -14.12
C ASN A 218 -13.87 -11.88 -14.46
N ALA A 219 -12.90 -12.05 -13.55
CA ALA A 219 -11.53 -11.61 -13.75
C ALA A 219 -10.66 -12.82 -14.09
N SER A 220 -10.33 -12.96 -15.37
CA SER A 220 -9.30 -13.88 -15.86
C SER A 220 -8.20 -13.05 -16.52
N SER A 221 -6.96 -13.25 -16.09
CA SER A 221 -5.78 -12.75 -16.80
C SER A 221 -5.22 -13.90 -17.64
N ASP A 222 -4.88 -13.61 -18.90
CA ASP A 222 -4.15 -14.57 -19.75
C ASP A 222 -2.71 -14.80 -19.22
N ALA A 223 -2.21 -13.91 -18.37
CA ALA A 223 -0.84 -13.92 -17.84
C ALA A 223 -0.71 -14.57 -16.45
N GLY A 224 -1.80 -14.70 -15.67
CA GLY A 224 -1.67 -15.22 -14.31
C GLY A 224 -2.93 -15.21 -13.44
N VAL A 225 -2.71 -15.42 -12.13
CA VAL A 225 -3.76 -15.39 -11.11
C VAL A 225 -4.00 -13.94 -10.68
N VAL A 226 -5.23 -13.48 -10.83
CA VAL A 226 -5.67 -12.18 -10.33
C VAL A 226 -6.48 -12.35 -9.04
N ILE A 227 -6.12 -11.59 -8.03
CA ILE A 227 -6.80 -11.53 -6.73
C ILE A 227 -7.72 -10.31 -6.70
N PRO A 228 -9.04 -10.49 -6.47
CA PRO A 228 -9.98 -9.38 -6.36
C PRO A 228 -9.78 -8.61 -5.05
N PRO A 229 -10.10 -7.30 -5.08
CA PRO A 229 -10.22 -6.53 -3.85
C PRO A 229 -11.43 -7.04 -3.05
N VAL A 230 -11.22 -7.30 -1.77
CA VAL A 230 -12.24 -7.75 -0.82
C VAL A 230 -12.60 -6.59 0.10
N LEU A 231 -13.88 -6.21 0.18
CA LEU A 231 -14.34 -5.19 1.13
C LEU A 231 -14.22 -5.74 2.55
N LEU A 232 -13.23 -5.25 3.30
CA LEU A 232 -12.93 -5.67 4.67
C LEU A 232 -13.85 -4.97 5.67
N PHE A 233 -14.00 -3.65 5.55
CA PHE A 233 -14.87 -2.83 6.42
C PHE A 233 -15.70 -1.87 5.59
N ALA A 234 -17.02 -2.11 5.52
CA ALA A 234 -17.96 -1.30 4.76
C ALA A 234 -18.29 0.04 5.43
N ALA A 235 -18.56 1.06 4.63
CA ALA A 235 -19.14 2.31 5.13
C ALA A 235 -20.52 2.06 5.78
N ALA A 236 -20.71 2.60 6.98
CA ALA A 236 -21.88 2.32 7.82
C ALA A 236 -23.21 2.81 7.25
N ASP A 237 -23.18 3.83 6.41
CA ASP A 237 -24.34 4.44 5.77
C ASP A 237 -24.66 3.84 4.39
N GLY A 238 -23.91 2.82 3.96
CA GLY A 238 -24.11 2.15 2.68
C GLY A 238 -23.81 3.03 1.47
N ARG A 239 -23.09 4.15 1.65
CA ARG A 239 -22.67 4.97 0.51
C ARG A 239 -21.75 4.21 -0.42
N THR A 240 -21.81 4.63 -1.66
CA THR A 240 -20.99 4.12 -2.75
C THR A 240 -19.99 5.17 -3.20
N THR A 241 -19.04 4.74 -4.01
CA THR A 241 -17.96 5.57 -4.55
C THR A 241 -18.18 5.85 -6.02
N ASP A 242 -17.90 7.09 -6.42
CA ASP A 242 -17.84 7.49 -7.81
C ASP A 242 -16.41 7.38 -8.32
N PHE A 243 -16.19 6.44 -9.26
CA PHE A 243 -14.90 6.26 -9.92
C PHE A 243 -14.75 7.05 -11.21
N ASP A 244 -15.74 7.85 -11.59
CA ASP A 244 -15.69 8.61 -12.83
C ASP A 244 -14.62 9.71 -12.79
N SER A 245 -13.86 9.82 -13.88
CA SER A 245 -12.98 10.96 -14.17
C SER A 245 -13.68 11.90 -15.16
N PRO A 246 -13.35 13.22 -15.17
CA PRO A 246 -13.78 14.13 -16.24
C PRO A 246 -13.41 13.64 -17.65
N ASN A 247 -12.32 12.87 -17.77
CA ASN A 247 -11.99 12.14 -18.97
C ASN A 247 -12.66 10.75 -18.93
N PRO A 248 -13.64 10.44 -19.81
CA PRO A 248 -14.36 9.15 -19.78
C PRO A 248 -13.48 7.95 -20.15
N TYR A 249 -12.25 8.18 -20.62
CA TYR A 249 -11.25 7.14 -20.87
C TYR A 249 -10.35 6.87 -19.66
N GLU A 250 -10.52 7.62 -18.57
CA GLU A 250 -9.81 7.44 -17.31
C GLU A 250 -10.79 7.02 -16.22
N SER A 251 -10.35 6.13 -15.35
CA SER A 251 -11.09 5.69 -14.17
C SER A 251 -10.27 5.99 -12.92
N ARG A 252 -10.94 6.49 -11.88
CA ARG A 252 -10.36 6.71 -10.55
C ARG A 252 -10.34 5.43 -9.72
N ASN A 253 -10.79 4.31 -10.28
CA ASN A 253 -10.74 3.02 -9.62
C ASN A 253 -9.26 2.58 -9.44
N PRO A 254 -8.78 2.42 -8.19
CA PRO A 254 -7.37 2.18 -7.90
C PRO A 254 -6.90 0.75 -8.22
N PHE A 255 -7.84 -0.16 -8.48
CA PHE A 255 -7.55 -1.59 -8.61
C PHE A 255 -6.90 -1.93 -9.96
N VAL A 256 -6.37 -3.15 -10.06
CA VAL A 256 -5.76 -3.67 -11.29
C VAL A 256 -6.72 -3.62 -12.47
N GLN A 257 -6.17 -3.56 -13.68
CA GLN A 257 -6.90 -3.20 -14.90
C GLN A 257 -8.23 -3.95 -15.08
N VAL A 258 -8.27 -5.27 -14.84
CA VAL A 258 -9.50 -6.06 -15.01
C VAL A 258 -10.67 -5.61 -14.11
N TYR A 259 -10.39 -5.11 -12.90
CA TYR A 259 -11.42 -4.57 -12.01
C TYR A 259 -11.68 -3.08 -12.26
N ARG A 260 -10.65 -2.36 -12.72
CA ARG A 260 -10.77 -0.96 -13.14
C ARG A 260 -11.74 -0.83 -14.33
N ASP A 261 -11.49 -1.63 -15.37
CA ASP A 261 -12.26 -1.64 -16.61
C ASP A 261 -13.58 -2.41 -16.45
N GLY A 262 -13.69 -3.27 -15.44
CA GLY A 262 -14.90 -4.01 -15.10
C GLY A 262 -16.02 -3.14 -14.50
N VAL A 263 -15.70 -1.94 -14.00
CA VAL A 263 -16.69 -0.95 -13.54
C VAL A 263 -16.88 0.07 -14.64
N ALA A 264 -18.05 0.05 -15.28
CA ALA A 264 -18.36 0.97 -16.37
C ALA A 264 -18.48 2.42 -15.87
N HIS A 265 -18.12 3.39 -16.73
CA HIS A 265 -18.37 4.80 -16.47
C HIS A 265 -19.86 5.05 -16.16
N GLY A 266 -20.15 5.80 -15.09
CA GLY A 266 -21.49 6.01 -14.55
C GLY A 266 -22.04 4.89 -13.65
N ASP A 267 -21.29 3.80 -13.45
CA ASP A 267 -21.60 2.79 -12.42
C ASP A 267 -21.05 3.22 -11.06
N HIS A 268 -21.92 3.82 -10.25
CA HIS A 268 -21.62 4.22 -8.89
C HIS A 268 -22.16 3.21 -7.86
N SER A 269 -22.18 1.91 -8.19
CA SER A 269 -22.73 0.86 -7.31
C SER A 269 -21.72 0.25 -6.34
N ILE A 270 -20.44 0.62 -6.45
CA ILE A 270 -19.36 0.07 -5.63
C ILE A 270 -19.41 0.71 -4.23
N PRO A 271 -19.56 -0.08 -3.14
CA PRO A 271 -19.58 0.45 -1.78
C PRO A 271 -18.30 1.23 -1.44
N ALA A 272 -18.42 2.26 -0.61
CA ALA A 272 -17.27 2.86 0.05
C ALA A 272 -16.82 2.00 1.24
N GLY A 273 -15.53 2.05 1.56
CA GLY A 273 -14.97 1.31 2.69
C GLY A 273 -13.50 0.95 2.53
N LEU A 274 -13.00 0.14 3.47
CA LEU A 274 -11.64 -0.39 3.41
C LEU A 274 -11.63 -1.71 2.63
N TYR A 275 -10.86 -1.74 1.55
CA TYR A 275 -10.66 -2.92 0.71
C TYR A 275 -9.25 -3.49 0.89
N SER A 276 -9.12 -4.82 0.78
CA SER A 276 -7.80 -5.40 0.47
C SER A 276 -7.35 -4.94 -0.91
N GLU A 277 -6.04 -4.92 -1.14
CA GLU A 277 -5.53 -4.66 -2.49
C GLU A 277 -5.94 -5.77 -3.47
N SER A 278 -6.17 -5.37 -4.71
CA SER A 278 -6.27 -6.22 -5.89
C SER A 278 -4.88 -6.44 -6.50
N VAL A 279 -4.58 -7.67 -6.90
CA VAL A 279 -3.23 -8.03 -7.36
C VAL A 279 -3.32 -8.90 -8.59
N ASP A 280 -2.55 -8.58 -9.62
CA ASP A 280 -2.15 -9.56 -10.63
C ASP A 280 -0.80 -10.14 -10.19
N ARG A 281 -0.75 -11.43 -9.88
CA ARG A 281 0.48 -12.07 -9.37
C ARG A 281 1.57 -12.22 -10.44
N SER A 282 1.25 -11.93 -11.70
CA SER A 282 2.20 -11.90 -12.81
C SER A 282 2.89 -10.54 -12.98
N GLU A 283 2.31 -9.47 -12.43
CA GLU A 283 2.88 -8.13 -12.46
C GLU A 283 4.02 -7.98 -11.45
N THR A 284 4.79 -6.90 -11.61
CA THR A 284 5.94 -6.64 -10.75
C THR A 284 5.56 -5.93 -9.45
N ASP A 285 6.30 -6.21 -8.37
CA ASP A 285 6.25 -5.45 -7.10
C ASP A 285 4.83 -5.30 -6.49
N TYR A 286 4.02 -6.36 -6.52
CA TYR A 286 2.66 -6.32 -5.98
C TYR A 286 2.60 -6.54 -4.45
N ALA A 287 1.55 -6.05 -3.80
CA ALA A 287 1.36 -6.18 -2.35
C ALA A 287 -0.05 -6.67 -1.99
N GLU A 288 -0.26 -7.98 -1.88
CA GLU A 288 -1.56 -8.52 -1.43
C GLU A 288 -1.87 -8.18 0.02
N GLU A 289 -0.84 -7.93 0.84
CA GLU A 289 -0.95 -7.42 2.20
C GLU A 289 -1.37 -5.95 2.26
N GLY A 290 -1.49 -5.30 1.10
CA GLY A 290 -1.87 -3.91 0.96
C GLY A 290 -3.37 -3.66 1.13
N PHE A 291 -3.74 -2.38 1.13
CA PHE A 291 -5.14 -1.96 1.21
C PHE A 291 -5.42 -0.73 0.34
N ARG A 292 -6.70 -0.50 0.07
CA ARG A 292 -7.22 0.77 -0.46
C ARG A 292 -8.40 1.22 0.39
N LEU A 293 -8.33 2.43 0.96
CA LEU A 293 -9.47 3.06 1.61
C LEU A 293 -10.25 3.84 0.55
N VAL A 294 -11.34 3.25 0.06
CA VAL A 294 -12.17 3.80 -1.00
C VAL A 294 -13.24 4.72 -0.39
N LEU A 295 -13.15 6.01 -0.67
CA LEU A 295 -13.96 7.07 -0.07
C LEU A 295 -15.16 7.45 -0.96
N PRO A 296 -16.32 7.81 -0.38
CA PRO A 296 -17.50 8.25 -1.14
C PRO A 296 -17.39 9.71 -1.61
N PHE A 297 -16.21 10.31 -1.53
CA PHE A 297 -15.90 11.66 -1.97
C PHE A 297 -14.45 11.72 -2.43
N ALA A 298 -14.17 12.69 -3.29
CA ALA A 298 -12.83 12.95 -3.80
C ALA A 298 -12.00 13.81 -2.83
N LEU A 299 -10.72 13.51 -2.74
CA LEU A 299 -9.67 14.29 -2.09
C LEU A 299 -8.89 15.11 -3.12
N GLY A 300 -8.04 16.02 -2.65
CA GLY A 300 -7.16 16.83 -3.51
C GLY A 300 -7.90 17.88 -4.34
N MET A 301 -9.21 18.08 -4.12
CA MET A 301 -10.04 19.04 -4.85
C MET A 301 -9.81 20.49 -4.38
N ARG A 302 -9.29 20.67 -3.16
CA ARG A 302 -8.87 21.97 -2.66
C ARG A 302 -7.45 22.20 -3.17
N GLY A 303 -7.34 22.93 -4.27
CA GLY A 303 -6.04 23.28 -4.86
C GLY A 303 -5.04 23.78 -3.81
N VAL A 304 -3.76 23.58 -4.09
CA VAL A 304 -2.66 23.87 -3.16
C VAL A 304 -2.63 25.35 -2.78
N VAL A 305 -3.25 25.70 -1.66
CA VAL A 305 -3.05 27.01 -1.03
C VAL A 305 -1.86 26.86 -0.09
N ASP A 306 -0.76 27.54 -0.40
CA ASP A 306 0.50 27.60 0.36
C ASP A 306 1.32 26.30 0.52
N GLY A 307 1.12 25.28 -0.33
CA GLY A 307 2.04 24.13 -0.42
C GLY A 307 2.05 23.20 0.80
N ARG A 308 1.23 23.46 1.83
CA ARG A 308 1.36 22.85 3.16
C ARG A 308 0.06 22.26 3.72
N GLN A 309 -1.05 22.37 3.01
CA GLN A 309 -2.37 21.85 3.39
C GLN A 309 -2.84 20.83 2.37
N GLY A 310 -3.66 19.87 2.79
CA GLY A 310 -4.22 18.86 1.91
C GLY A 310 -3.69 17.45 2.17
N ALA A 311 -4.44 16.44 1.73
CA ALA A 311 -4.08 15.04 1.95
C ALA A 311 -2.77 14.67 1.26
N ARG A 312 -1.96 13.84 1.93
CA ARG A 312 -0.63 13.43 1.45
C ARG A 312 -0.42 11.93 1.56
N LYS A 313 0.37 11.42 0.61
CA LYS A 313 0.95 10.07 0.64
C LYS A 313 2.17 10.02 1.57
N SER A 314 2.68 8.83 1.87
CA SER A 314 3.84 8.64 2.77
C SER A 314 5.09 9.37 2.32
N ASP A 315 5.30 9.51 1.00
CA ASP A 315 6.38 10.27 0.38
C ASP A 315 6.27 11.80 0.53
N GLY A 316 5.23 12.28 1.21
CA GLY A 316 4.99 13.70 1.44
C GLY A 316 4.34 14.42 0.26
N GLN A 317 4.20 13.79 -0.91
CA GLN A 317 3.47 14.36 -2.02
C GLN A 317 1.97 14.43 -1.74
N SER A 318 1.31 15.42 -2.32
CA SER A 318 -0.15 15.49 -2.31
C SER A 318 -0.75 14.26 -2.99
N VAL A 319 -1.92 13.84 -2.52
CA VAL A 319 -2.77 12.94 -3.30
C VAL A 319 -3.18 13.61 -4.62
N SER A 320 -3.45 12.80 -5.63
CA SER A 320 -3.92 13.24 -6.94
C SER A 320 -5.25 13.99 -6.81
N GLU A 321 -5.44 15.04 -7.62
CA GLU A 321 -6.70 15.77 -7.64
C GLU A 321 -7.85 14.83 -8.04
N GLY A 322 -8.91 14.80 -7.24
CA GLY A 322 -10.05 13.93 -7.49
C GLY A 322 -9.90 12.52 -6.94
N SER A 323 -8.80 12.20 -6.26
CA SER A 323 -8.51 10.85 -5.76
C SER A 323 -9.52 10.36 -4.74
N VAL A 324 -9.97 9.13 -4.87
CA VAL A 324 -10.91 8.48 -3.93
C VAL A 324 -10.26 7.38 -3.09
N ALA A 325 -8.97 7.10 -3.31
CA ALA A 325 -8.32 5.91 -2.74
C ALA A 325 -6.83 6.06 -2.36
N GLU A 326 -6.21 7.24 -2.55
CA GLU A 326 -4.79 7.44 -2.22
C GLU A 326 -4.53 7.83 -0.75
N LEU A 327 -5.58 7.98 0.07
CA LEU A 327 -5.38 8.26 1.48
C LEU A 327 -4.61 7.11 2.14
N PHE A 328 -3.61 7.47 2.97
CA PHE A 328 -2.69 6.54 3.63
C PHE A 328 -1.77 5.72 2.69
N GLN A 329 -1.66 6.05 1.40
CA GLN A 329 -0.82 5.29 0.46
C GLN A 329 0.63 5.78 0.44
N HIS A 330 1.57 4.94 -0.03
CA HIS A 330 3.01 5.27 -0.02
C HIS A 330 3.36 6.45 -0.90
N GLY A 331 2.97 6.41 -2.19
CA GLY A 331 3.66 7.17 -3.22
C GLY A 331 5.04 6.57 -3.53
N PHE A 332 6.03 7.43 -3.74
CA PHE A 332 7.43 7.05 -3.95
C PHE A 332 8.00 6.24 -2.78
N LYS A 333 8.87 5.27 -3.08
CA LYS A 333 9.41 4.31 -2.10
C LYS A 333 10.92 4.41 -2.03
N PRO A 334 11.48 5.19 -1.10
CA PRO A 334 12.91 5.43 -1.04
C PRO A 334 13.73 4.18 -0.65
N PHE A 335 13.05 3.12 -0.19
CA PHE A 335 13.65 1.82 0.10
C PHE A 335 13.53 0.82 -1.04
N GLY A 336 12.86 1.17 -2.14
CA GLY A 336 12.65 0.33 -3.31
C GLY A 336 11.20 -0.16 -3.48
N GLY A 337 10.89 -0.50 -4.73
CA GLY A 337 9.56 -0.84 -5.19
C GLY A 337 8.91 0.29 -5.99
N GLU A 338 7.94 -0.08 -6.79
CA GLU A 338 7.22 0.77 -7.72
C GLU A 338 6.24 1.69 -7.00
N TRP A 339 6.05 2.91 -7.51
CA TRP A 339 5.22 3.93 -6.85
C TRP A 339 3.76 3.50 -6.66
N TRP A 340 3.24 2.58 -7.48
CA TRP A 340 1.87 2.07 -7.37
C TRP A 340 1.66 1.02 -6.26
N ARG A 341 2.73 0.38 -5.76
CA ARG A 341 2.62 -0.64 -4.71
C ARG A 341 1.91 -0.09 -3.47
N ALA A 342 0.87 -0.78 -3.02
CA ALA A 342 -0.01 -0.32 -1.93
C ALA A 342 0.69 -0.28 -0.58
N GLN A 343 0.19 0.59 0.32
CA GLN A 343 0.61 0.60 1.72
C GLN A 343 0.08 -0.63 2.45
N ARG A 344 0.86 -1.14 3.41
CA ARG A 344 0.55 -2.35 4.17
C ARG A 344 -0.59 -2.12 5.14
N LEU A 345 -1.53 -3.07 5.19
CA LEU A 345 -2.68 -3.00 6.10
C LEU A 345 -2.26 -2.92 7.57
N GLU A 346 -1.18 -3.60 7.95
CA GLU A 346 -0.59 -3.50 9.29
C GLU A 346 -0.33 -2.05 9.71
N ARG A 347 0.24 -1.22 8.82
CA ARG A 347 0.58 0.17 9.10
C ARG A 347 -0.64 1.05 9.25
N LEU A 348 -1.68 0.79 8.47
CA LEU A 348 -2.96 1.46 8.64
C LEU A 348 -3.56 1.19 10.02
N LEU A 349 -3.56 -0.07 10.45
CA LEU A 349 -4.14 -0.47 11.73
C LEU A 349 -3.36 0.13 12.91
N ASP A 350 -2.03 0.16 12.84
CA ASP A 350 -1.20 0.87 13.81
C ASP A 350 -1.48 2.38 13.83
N ARG A 351 -1.67 3.01 12.65
CA ARG A 351 -2.01 4.42 12.57
C ARG A 351 -3.38 4.71 13.18
N TRP A 352 -4.38 3.90 12.89
CA TRP A 352 -5.72 4.01 13.49
C TRP A 352 -5.68 3.84 15.00
N ARG A 353 -4.84 2.92 15.50
CA ARG A 353 -4.63 2.74 16.94
C ARG A 353 -4.09 4.03 17.56
N GLU A 354 -3.08 4.64 16.96
CA GLU A 354 -2.53 5.92 17.45
C GLU A 354 -3.59 7.02 17.51
N LEU A 355 -4.48 7.11 16.50
CA LEU A 355 -5.55 8.12 16.47
C LEU A 355 -6.55 7.91 17.62
N VAL A 356 -6.87 6.66 17.96
CA VAL A 356 -7.68 6.31 19.13
C VAL A 356 -6.94 6.60 20.43
N GLU A 357 -5.67 6.20 20.53
CA GLU A 357 -4.88 6.32 21.76
C GLU A 357 -4.61 7.76 22.16
N THR A 358 -4.35 8.62 21.17
CA THR A 358 -4.13 10.06 21.32
C THR A 358 -5.41 10.87 21.46
N GLY A 359 -6.58 10.25 21.30
CA GLY A 359 -7.88 10.90 21.41
C GLY A 359 -8.25 11.81 20.22
N VAL A 360 -7.51 11.71 19.10
CA VAL A 360 -7.90 12.35 17.83
C VAL A 360 -9.22 11.75 17.33
N TRP A 361 -9.36 10.43 17.44
CA TRP A 361 -10.64 9.73 17.27
C TRP A 361 -11.26 9.45 18.63
N THR A 362 -12.50 9.89 18.82
CA THR A 362 -13.27 9.57 20.02
C THR A 362 -13.92 8.19 19.90
N VAL A 363 -14.12 7.53 21.03
CA VAL A 363 -14.74 6.21 21.12
C VAL A 363 -16.01 6.33 21.97
N GLY A 364 -17.12 5.86 21.39
CA GLY A 364 -18.44 5.85 22.00
C GLY A 364 -18.95 4.43 22.23
N GLU A 365 -20.26 4.29 22.43
CA GLU A 365 -20.89 3.00 22.76
C GLU A 365 -20.68 1.91 21.70
N LYS A 366 -20.54 2.32 20.43
CA LYS A 366 -20.45 1.41 19.28
C LYS A 366 -19.02 1.20 18.77
N GLY A 367 -18.00 1.76 19.44
CA GLY A 367 -16.63 1.82 18.95
C GLY A 367 -16.25 3.24 18.54
N VAL A 368 -15.40 3.39 17.52
CA VAL A 368 -14.95 4.70 17.03
C VAL A 368 -16.13 5.54 16.53
N GLU A 369 -16.21 6.80 16.97
CA GLU A 369 -17.28 7.72 16.59
C GLU A 369 -17.01 8.44 15.27
N GLY A 370 -18.04 9.10 14.76
CA GLY A 370 -18.00 9.83 13.50
C GLY A 370 -18.45 8.99 12.32
N THR A 371 -18.42 9.64 11.16
CA THR A 371 -18.82 9.07 9.88
C THR A 371 -17.61 9.03 8.94
N ILE A 372 -17.75 8.38 7.78
CA ILE A 372 -16.65 8.27 6.82
C ILE A 372 -16.27 9.66 6.23
N GLU A 373 -17.10 10.69 6.39
CA GLU A 373 -16.73 12.10 6.14
C GLU A 373 -15.57 12.60 7.01
N LEU A 374 -15.28 11.98 8.16
CA LEU A 374 -14.18 12.44 9.00
C LEU A 374 -12.85 12.37 8.24
N PHE A 375 -12.70 11.42 7.30
CA PHE A 375 -11.52 11.33 6.44
C PHE A 375 -11.35 12.55 5.51
N ALA A 376 -12.39 13.36 5.28
CA ALA A 376 -12.27 14.61 4.54
C ALA A 376 -11.43 15.66 5.28
N GLU A 377 -11.20 15.50 6.60
CA GLU A 377 -10.23 16.31 7.33
C GLU A 377 -8.80 16.13 6.80
N ALA A 378 -8.51 15.08 6.05
CA ALA A 378 -7.22 14.94 5.38
C ALA A 378 -6.94 16.10 4.42
N ASP A 379 -7.96 16.68 3.81
CA ASP A 379 -7.86 17.85 2.91
C ASP A 379 -7.80 19.20 3.67
N SER A 380 -7.23 19.19 4.88
CA SER A 380 -7.09 20.36 5.74
C SER A 380 -5.68 20.47 6.33
N ASP A 381 -5.53 21.30 7.37
CA ASP A 381 -4.31 21.38 8.19
C ASP A 381 -4.10 20.13 9.06
N ARG A 382 -5.09 19.24 9.14
CA ARG A 382 -5.04 17.96 9.88
C ARG A 382 -4.49 16.78 9.08
N TRP A 383 -3.99 17.01 7.86
CA TRP A 383 -3.50 15.94 6.98
C TRP A 383 -2.49 15.00 7.66
N MET A 384 -1.68 15.51 8.59
CA MET A 384 -0.69 14.71 9.33
C MET A 384 -1.33 13.54 10.08
N HIS A 385 -2.57 13.66 10.56
CA HIS A 385 -3.30 12.55 11.19
C HIS A 385 -3.54 11.39 10.20
N TYR A 386 -3.64 11.70 8.91
CA TYR A 386 -3.97 10.77 7.83
C TYR A 386 -2.74 10.38 6.97
N TRP A 387 -1.55 10.59 7.52
CA TRP A 387 -0.26 10.25 6.91
C TRP A 387 0.40 9.11 7.67
N ILE A 388 1.04 8.19 6.94
CA ILE A 388 1.85 7.09 7.48
C ILE A 388 3.31 7.35 7.07
N PRO A 389 4.27 7.35 8.00
CA PRO A 389 5.68 7.50 7.65
C PRO A 389 6.15 6.47 6.62
N PRO A 390 7.05 6.86 5.68
CA PRO A 390 7.54 5.95 4.66
C PRO A 390 8.32 4.80 5.30
N ASP A 391 8.03 3.61 4.81
CA ASP A 391 8.74 2.37 5.07
C ASP A 391 8.70 1.48 3.82
N TRP A 392 9.28 0.29 3.91
CA TRP A 392 9.29 -0.64 2.78
C TRP A 392 7.94 -1.29 2.55
#